data_AF-A0A524N2P1-F1
#
_entry.id   AF-A0A524N2P1-F1
#
_cell.length_a   1.000
_cell.length_b   1.000
_cell.length_c   1.000
_cell.angle_alpha   90.00
_cell.angle_beta   90.00
_cell.angle_gamma   90.00
#
_symmetry.space_group_name_H-M   'P 1'
#
loop_
_entity.id
_entity.type
_entity.pdbx_description
1 polymer ?
#
loop_
_entity_poly.entity_id
_entity_poly.type
_entity_poly.pdbx_seq_one_letter_code
_entity_poly.pdbx_strand_id
1 'polypeptide(L)'
;MNDNEPQNDDEAADRVTVDEELILELNFVPEWARKAPTQSQYYLDRPERSSRPPSRDRDRNGPRDRRQPERGRRPERDGRKGKGRPERGAPRAPRHAAPPQPRPEPPPPVDVRFLPDQHHLLSVVRKIRTTGRAYPIVELASLFLRNPETCHVRIEVGPDAPDAYILQCGKCGAVAMDGAPLLSHVVDSHLEDYFQKEELLVDPPSGKFVCIARCGLSGTLLGPPNHHSHEAKAREIQRTKYPEMSFAEYQKKIEHLHDEELIAQWKEECRKRTVYRSKESPESEPLTWQEVEAHIDKHVVPNLINRLRKVDLKAAVAREVKHSALRGAVIAAWQRESRFPMNLSNAIRGAFRHREFYVFRAGRGYTFVTATRPVPLDAAAANESISEVLVYLRKHPGCSRSKLLKGLRPDAAEDSPEAKTILSPLHWLAERGHIIEFFDGSLAVPLRGAPPPKHKPKPRHKRRDNKRRRPRT
;
A
#
# COMPACT_ATOMS: atom_id res chain seq x y z
N MET A 1 11.18 -11.81 45.21
CA MET A 1 11.94 -11.86 43.94
C MET A 1 11.08 -12.65 42.98
N ASN A 2 10.11 -11.99 42.35
CA ASN A 2 9.30 -12.55 41.28
C ASN A 2 9.38 -11.53 40.15
N ASP A 3 10.26 -11.80 39.18
CA ASP A 3 10.27 -11.12 37.90
C ASP A 3 9.58 -12.06 36.90
N ASN A 4 8.41 -11.65 36.47
CA ASN A 4 7.64 -12.31 35.41
C ASN A 4 7.61 -11.33 34.23
N GLU A 5 8.54 -11.50 33.29
CA GLU A 5 8.46 -10.89 31.96
C GLU A 5 7.50 -11.72 31.09
N PRO A 6 6.51 -11.13 30.41
CA PRO A 6 5.74 -11.85 29.41
C PRO A 6 6.55 -11.92 28.11
N GLN A 7 6.69 -13.14 27.59
CA GLN A 7 7.40 -13.46 26.35
C GLN A 7 6.61 -13.04 25.10
N ASN A 8 7.32 -12.40 24.17
CA ASN A 8 6.90 -12.09 22.79
C ASN A 8 6.85 -13.35 21.92
N ASP A 9 6.04 -14.35 22.28
CA ASP A 9 5.96 -15.61 21.51
C ASP A 9 5.05 -15.49 20.27
N ASP A 10 4.05 -14.61 20.30
CA ASP A 10 3.12 -14.43 19.17
C ASP A 10 3.79 -13.79 17.94
N GLU A 11 4.72 -12.85 18.12
CA GLU A 11 5.39 -12.17 17.00
C GLU A 11 6.46 -13.05 16.33
N ALA A 12 7.01 -14.03 17.05
CA ALA A 12 7.99 -14.97 16.52
C ALA A 12 7.32 -16.07 15.67
N ALA A 13 6.17 -16.57 16.10
CA ALA A 13 5.37 -17.53 15.35
C ALA A 13 4.90 -16.93 14.01
N ASP A 14 4.40 -15.68 14.04
CA ASP A 14 3.89 -14.99 12.85
C ASP A 14 4.99 -14.65 11.83
N ARG A 15 6.23 -14.42 12.27
CA ARG A 15 7.38 -14.22 11.36
C ARG A 15 7.79 -15.51 10.65
N VAL A 16 7.76 -16.66 11.34
CA VAL A 16 8.14 -17.96 10.77
C VAL A 16 7.12 -18.40 9.72
N THR A 17 5.83 -18.21 9.97
CA THR A 17 4.76 -18.54 9.01
C THR A 17 4.86 -17.69 7.74
N VAL A 18 5.08 -16.38 7.85
CA VAL A 18 5.18 -15.48 6.69
C VAL A 18 6.42 -15.78 5.84
N ASP A 19 7.56 -16.13 6.46
CA ASP A 19 8.74 -16.57 5.72
C ASP A 19 8.50 -17.90 4.99
N GLU A 20 7.83 -18.87 5.60
CA GLU A 20 7.46 -20.12 4.96
C GLU A 20 6.48 -19.93 3.80
N GLU A 21 5.45 -19.09 3.98
CA GLU A 21 4.52 -18.71 2.92
C GLU A 21 5.25 -18.03 1.76
N LEU A 22 6.14 -17.07 2.04
CA LEU A 22 6.94 -16.42 1.00
C LEU A 22 7.83 -17.43 0.26
N ILE A 23 8.41 -18.40 0.98
CA ILE A 23 9.23 -19.46 0.39
C ILE A 23 8.38 -20.41 -0.48
N LEU A 24 7.15 -20.70 -0.09
CA LEU A 24 6.19 -21.50 -0.85
C LEU A 24 5.69 -20.73 -2.09
N GLU A 25 5.42 -19.43 -1.95
CA GLU A 25 4.96 -18.54 -3.00
C GLU A 25 6.07 -18.15 -4.00
N LEU A 26 7.36 -18.34 -3.67
CA LEU A 26 8.47 -18.28 -4.63
C LEU A 26 8.38 -19.37 -5.72
N ASN A 27 7.44 -20.30 -5.63
CA ASN A 27 7.05 -21.21 -6.71
C ASN A 27 5.93 -20.63 -7.61
N PHE A 28 5.54 -19.36 -7.40
CA PHE A 28 4.72 -18.42 -8.20
C PHE A 28 3.38 -18.91 -8.78
N VAL A 29 2.90 -20.11 -8.42
CA VAL A 29 1.68 -20.68 -9.02
C VAL A 29 0.85 -21.45 -7.98
N PRO A 30 -0.46 -21.13 -7.81
CA PRO A 30 -1.40 -21.96 -7.04
C PRO A 30 -1.46 -23.39 -7.59
N GLU A 31 -1.75 -24.39 -6.74
CA GLU A 31 -1.72 -25.81 -7.14
C GLU A 31 -2.54 -26.14 -8.41
N TRP A 32 -3.68 -25.45 -8.60
CA TRP A 32 -4.58 -25.62 -9.74
C TRP A 32 -4.08 -25.02 -11.07
N ALA A 33 -3.07 -24.14 -11.04
CA ALA A 33 -2.46 -23.51 -12.22
C ALA A 33 -1.10 -24.14 -12.60
N ARG A 34 -0.67 -25.21 -11.92
CA ARG A 34 0.57 -25.98 -12.17
C ARG A 34 0.57 -26.81 -13.46
N LYS A 35 0.08 -26.27 -14.57
CA LYS A 35 0.53 -26.76 -15.89
C LYS A 35 1.74 -25.92 -16.26
N ALA A 36 2.93 -26.46 -16.01
CA ALA A 36 4.17 -25.86 -16.50
C ALA A 36 4.00 -25.63 -18.00
N PRO A 37 4.01 -24.37 -18.49
CA PRO A 37 3.97 -24.16 -19.91
C PRO A 37 5.18 -24.86 -20.52
N THR A 38 4.98 -25.61 -21.60
CA THR A 38 6.07 -26.36 -22.28
C THR A 38 7.18 -25.43 -22.80
N GLN A 39 6.93 -24.13 -22.81
CA GLN A 39 7.87 -23.07 -23.10
C GLN A 39 7.57 -21.85 -22.21
N SER A 40 8.61 -21.21 -21.72
CA SER A 40 8.51 -20.06 -20.81
C SER A 40 7.79 -18.86 -21.45
N GLN A 41 6.89 -18.23 -20.70
CA GLN A 41 6.14 -17.05 -21.15
C GLN A 41 7.01 -15.85 -21.53
N TYR A 42 8.25 -15.77 -21.02
CA TYR A 42 9.19 -14.70 -21.36
C TYR A 42 9.80 -14.84 -22.77
N TYR A 43 9.64 -16.02 -23.38
CA TYR A 43 10.15 -16.39 -24.70
C TYR A 43 9.05 -16.74 -25.72
N LEU A 44 7.76 -16.76 -25.33
CA LEU A 44 6.65 -17.03 -26.24
C LEU A 44 6.35 -15.85 -27.17
N ASP A 45 6.15 -16.10 -28.46
CA ASP A 45 5.60 -15.11 -29.39
C ASP A 45 4.15 -14.76 -29.03
N ARG A 46 3.85 -13.46 -28.87
CA ARG A 46 2.50 -13.00 -28.55
C ARG A 46 1.78 -13.02 -29.89
N PRO A 47 0.58 -13.60 -30.00
CA PRO A 47 -0.24 -13.28 -31.16
C PRO A 47 -0.34 -11.76 -31.24
N GLU A 48 -0.02 -11.18 -32.41
CA GLU A 48 -0.08 -9.75 -32.66
C GLU A 48 -1.35 -9.19 -32.03
N ARG A 49 -1.19 -8.46 -30.92
CA ARG A 49 -2.32 -7.74 -30.36
C ARG A 49 -2.58 -6.64 -31.37
N SER A 50 -3.68 -6.79 -32.11
CA SER A 50 -4.12 -5.85 -33.13
C SER A 50 -3.83 -4.42 -32.71
N SER A 51 -3.15 -3.73 -33.61
CA SER A 51 -2.79 -2.32 -33.60
C SER A 51 -3.75 -1.49 -32.76
N ARG A 52 -3.31 -1.04 -31.59
CA ARG A 52 -3.91 0.14 -30.96
C ARG A 52 -3.77 1.28 -31.98
N PRO A 53 -4.86 1.95 -32.41
CA PRO A 53 -4.71 3.08 -33.31
C PRO A 53 -3.86 4.15 -32.61
N PRO A 54 -2.95 4.83 -33.33
CA PRO A 54 -2.14 5.88 -32.73
C PRO A 54 -3.07 6.97 -32.19
N SER A 55 -2.95 7.27 -30.90
CA SER A 55 -3.58 8.42 -30.28
C SER A 55 -3.13 9.67 -31.04
N ARG A 56 -4.08 10.41 -31.61
CA ARG A 56 -3.83 11.73 -32.19
C ARG A 56 -3.54 12.68 -31.04
N ASP A 57 -2.28 12.81 -30.67
CA ASP A 57 -1.78 14.02 -30.05
C ASP A 57 -2.06 15.18 -31.01
N ARG A 58 -2.96 16.07 -30.61
CA ARG A 58 -3.17 17.35 -31.30
C ARG A 58 -2.74 18.46 -30.37
N ASP A 59 -1.54 18.93 -30.68
CA ASP A 59 -0.88 20.14 -30.23
C ASP A 59 -1.86 21.26 -29.88
N ARG A 60 -1.89 21.63 -28.61
CA ARG A 60 -2.52 22.86 -28.12
C ARG A 60 -1.42 23.85 -27.76
N ASN A 61 -0.69 24.31 -28.78
CA ASN A 61 0.18 25.47 -28.68
C ASN A 61 0.16 26.23 -30.02
N GLY A 62 -0.76 27.18 -30.13
CA GLY A 62 -0.82 28.16 -31.22
C GLY A 62 -0.69 29.56 -30.64
N PRO A 63 0.24 30.41 -31.12
CA PRO A 63 0.37 31.79 -30.66
C PRO A 63 -0.80 32.64 -31.15
N ARG A 64 -1.24 33.54 -30.28
CA ARG A 64 -2.29 34.54 -30.49
C ARG A 64 -1.72 35.68 -31.33
N ASP A 65 -2.22 35.91 -32.54
CA ASP A 65 -2.27 37.27 -33.07
C ASP A 65 -3.32 37.53 -34.16
N ARG A 66 -3.75 38.79 -34.15
CA ARG A 66 -4.84 39.52 -34.82
C ARG A 66 -5.04 39.29 -36.33
N ARG A 67 -6.32 39.22 -36.75
CA ARG A 67 -6.99 40.20 -37.66
C ARG A 67 -8.38 39.71 -38.11
N GLN A 68 -9.40 40.52 -37.86
CA GLN A 68 -10.66 40.54 -38.61
C GLN A 68 -10.40 41.11 -40.02
N PRO A 69 -11.21 40.76 -41.06
CA PRO A 69 -12.44 41.52 -41.31
C PRO A 69 -13.67 40.75 -41.82
N GLU A 70 -14.81 41.36 -41.50
CA GLU A 70 -16.13 41.45 -42.12
C GLU A 70 -16.49 40.78 -43.48
N ARG A 71 -17.79 40.40 -43.51
CA ARG A 71 -18.79 40.43 -44.61
C ARG A 71 -18.79 39.34 -45.69
N GLY A 72 -19.96 38.73 -45.88
CA GLY A 72 -20.33 38.06 -47.13
C GLY A 72 -21.56 37.17 -47.03
N ARG A 73 -22.62 37.48 -47.79
CA ARG A 73 -23.95 36.85 -47.82
C ARG A 73 -24.00 35.60 -48.75
N ARG A 74 -24.83 34.62 -48.36
CA ARG A 74 -25.68 33.68 -49.18
C ARG A 74 -24.97 32.65 -50.11
N PRO A 75 -25.66 31.60 -50.64
CA PRO A 75 -27.02 31.11 -50.36
C PRO A 75 -27.18 29.58 -50.17
N GLU A 76 -28.33 29.26 -49.59
CA GLU A 76 -29.21 28.09 -49.75
C GLU A 76 -29.05 27.26 -51.04
N ARG A 77 -28.94 25.93 -50.89
CA ARG A 77 -29.34 24.97 -51.92
C ARG A 77 -29.93 23.70 -51.30
N ASP A 78 -31.16 23.46 -51.71
CA ASP A 78 -32.03 22.33 -51.44
C ASP A 78 -31.45 20.93 -51.75
N GLY A 79 -31.89 19.97 -50.93
CA GLY A 79 -32.50 18.75 -51.46
C GLY A 79 -31.72 17.44 -51.31
N ARG A 80 -32.04 16.66 -50.26
CA ARG A 80 -32.49 15.26 -50.43
C ARG A 80 -33.04 14.62 -49.15
N LYS A 81 -34.27 14.11 -49.29
CA LYS A 81 -35.10 13.35 -48.35
C LYS A 81 -34.39 12.12 -47.76
N GLY A 82 -34.64 11.86 -46.47
CA GLY A 82 -34.24 10.63 -45.77
C GLY A 82 -35.02 10.35 -44.49
N LYS A 83 -36.31 10.02 -44.64
CA LYS A 83 -37.21 9.21 -43.78
C LYS A 83 -36.91 9.07 -42.26
N GLY A 84 -37.77 9.72 -41.47
CA GLY A 84 -38.63 9.09 -40.44
C GLY A 84 -38.00 8.33 -39.27
N ARG A 85 -37.96 8.97 -38.09
CA ARG A 85 -38.03 8.28 -36.79
C ARG A 85 -38.96 9.06 -35.85
N PRO A 86 -39.97 8.43 -35.21
CA PRO A 86 -40.99 9.16 -34.47
C PRO A 86 -40.47 9.69 -33.14
N GLU A 87 -40.80 10.95 -32.87
CA GLU A 87 -40.65 11.63 -31.59
C GLU A 87 -41.35 10.86 -30.48
N ARG A 88 -40.58 10.28 -29.56
CA ARG A 88 -41.04 10.03 -28.19
C ARG A 88 -40.45 11.11 -27.29
N GLY A 89 -41.09 12.28 -27.33
CA GLY A 89 -40.91 13.33 -26.34
C GLY A 89 -41.62 12.96 -25.05
N ALA A 90 -40.96 12.17 -24.19
CA ALA A 90 -41.29 12.16 -22.77
C ALA A 90 -40.35 13.17 -22.09
N PRO A 91 -40.85 14.16 -21.32
CA PRO A 91 -40.00 15.05 -20.55
C PRO A 91 -39.22 14.19 -19.56
N ARG A 92 -37.90 14.08 -19.73
CA ARG A 92 -37.04 13.51 -18.69
C ARG A 92 -37.19 14.40 -17.46
N ALA A 93 -37.74 13.83 -16.39
CA ALA A 93 -37.75 14.45 -15.08
C ALA A 93 -36.37 15.02 -14.77
N PRO A 94 -36.27 16.21 -14.14
CA PRO A 94 -34.99 16.79 -13.80
C PRO A 94 -34.26 15.79 -12.91
N ARG A 95 -33.15 15.24 -13.42
CA ARG A 95 -32.22 14.45 -12.61
C ARG A 95 -31.86 15.37 -11.44
N HIS A 96 -32.33 15.02 -10.24
CA HIS A 96 -31.82 15.61 -9.02
C HIS A 96 -30.30 15.54 -9.12
N ALA A 97 -29.68 16.70 -9.27
CA ALA A 97 -28.23 16.79 -9.32
C ALA A 97 -27.76 16.15 -8.02
N ALA A 98 -27.02 15.05 -8.14
CA ALA A 98 -26.37 14.47 -6.98
C ALA A 98 -25.62 15.60 -6.26
N PRO A 99 -25.67 15.65 -4.91
CA PRO A 99 -24.95 16.66 -4.15
C PRO A 99 -23.53 16.79 -4.72
N PRO A 100 -23.02 18.01 -4.94
CA PRO A 100 -21.69 18.20 -5.48
C PRO A 100 -20.72 17.41 -4.60
N GLN A 101 -20.11 16.38 -5.20
CA GLN A 101 -19.06 15.60 -4.54
C GLN A 101 -18.03 16.60 -4.00
N PRO A 102 -17.59 16.47 -2.73
CA PRO A 102 -16.55 17.33 -2.17
C PRO A 102 -15.39 17.37 -3.16
N ARG A 103 -14.92 18.58 -3.50
CA ARG A 103 -13.75 18.71 -4.39
C ARG A 103 -12.63 17.90 -3.76
N PRO A 104 -11.98 16.97 -4.50
CA PRO A 104 -10.88 16.22 -3.95
C PRO A 104 -9.82 17.20 -3.46
N GLU A 105 -9.46 17.08 -2.19
CA GLU A 105 -8.39 17.87 -1.59
C GLU A 105 -7.12 17.71 -2.44
N PRO A 106 -6.33 18.79 -2.61
CA PRO A 106 -5.08 18.70 -3.35
C PRO A 106 -4.20 17.61 -2.72
N PRO A 107 -3.52 16.78 -3.53
CA PRO A 107 -2.70 15.70 -3.01
C PRO A 107 -1.63 16.29 -2.07
N PRO A 108 -1.37 15.65 -0.92
CA PRO A 108 -0.35 16.14 0.00
C PRO A 108 1.03 16.12 -0.68
N PRO A 109 1.94 17.03 -0.30
CA PRO A 109 3.28 17.13 -0.87
C PRO A 109 4.22 16.04 -0.33
N VAL A 110 3.81 14.77 -0.44
CA VAL A 110 4.56 13.60 0.03
C VAL A 110 4.81 12.63 -1.12
N ASP A 111 6.01 12.06 -1.16
CA ASP A 111 6.36 10.94 -2.01
C ASP A 111 6.28 9.64 -1.21
N VAL A 112 5.51 8.69 -1.71
CA VAL A 112 5.27 7.40 -1.07
C VAL A 112 5.92 6.30 -1.90
N ARG A 113 6.86 5.57 -1.30
CA ARG A 113 7.62 4.51 -1.96
C ARG A 113 7.55 3.21 -1.17
N PHE A 114 7.50 2.09 -1.88
CA PHE A 114 7.53 0.76 -1.29
C PHE A 114 8.96 0.21 -1.31
N LEU A 115 9.37 -0.40 -0.20
CA LEU A 115 10.67 -1.01 -0.01
C LEU A 115 10.50 -2.44 0.50
N PRO A 116 11.37 -3.38 0.10
CA PRO A 116 11.31 -4.73 0.63
C PRO A 116 11.79 -4.72 2.09
N ASP A 117 11.13 -5.49 2.94
CA ASP A 117 11.64 -5.78 4.28
C ASP A 117 12.99 -6.52 4.20
N GLN A 118 13.91 -6.17 5.09
CA GLN A 118 15.27 -6.70 5.04
C GLN A 118 15.35 -8.18 5.41
N HIS A 119 14.51 -8.63 6.35
CA HIS A 119 14.48 -10.02 6.80
C HIS A 119 13.94 -10.92 5.69
N HIS A 120 12.77 -10.58 5.15
CA HIS A 120 12.15 -11.33 4.07
C HIS A 120 13.00 -11.32 2.79
N LEU A 121 13.68 -10.19 2.49
CA LEU A 121 14.65 -10.14 1.40
C LEU A 121 15.83 -11.11 1.62
N LEU A 122 16.31 -11.26 2.85
CA LEU A 122 17.36 -12.23 3.18
C LEU A 122 16.88 -13.68 2.95
N SER A 123 15.64 -14.00 3.32
CA SER A 123 15.02 -15.30 3.06
C SER A 123 14.99 -15.62 1.55
N VAL A 124 14.54 -14.67 0.73
CA VAL A 124 14.56 -14.78 -0.74
C VAL A 124 16.00 -14.95 -1.27
N VAL A 125 16.96 -14.17 -0.76
CA VAL A 125 18.38 -14.27 -1.15
C VAL A 125 18.95 -15.67 -0.89
N ARG A 126 18.69 -16.25 0.30
CA ARG A 126 19.14 -17.60 0.65
C ARG A 126 18.53 -18.65 -0.30
N LYS A 127 17.24 -18.51 -0.61
CA LYS A 127 16.55 -19.42 -1.54
C LYS A 127 17.15 -19.36 -2.95
N ILE A 128 17.35 -18.17 -3.51
CA ILE A 128 17.91 -18.02 -4.87
C ILE A 128 19.34 -18.58 -4.95
N ARG A 129 20.14 -18.42 -3.90
CA ARG A 129 21.48 -19.04 -3.81
C ARG A 129 21.41 -20.56 -3.76
N THR A 130 20.47 -21.11 -2.99
CA THR A 130 20.31 -22.57 -2.83
C THR A 130 19.80 -23.22 -4.11
N THR A 131 18.88 -22.58 -4.83
CA THR A 131 18.32 -23.14 -6.07
C THR A 131 19.20 -22.90 -7.29
N GLY A 132 20.05 -21.85 -7.28
CA GLY A 132 20.84 -21.43 -8.44
C GLY A 132 20.01 -20.90 -9.62
N ARG A 133 18.69 -20.76 -9.45
CA ARG A 133 17.75 -20.38 -10.52
C ARG A 133 17.68 -18.87 -10.73
N ALA A 134 17.27 -18.47 -11.92
CA ALA A 134 17.02 -17.09 -12.28
C ALA A 134 15.55 -16.70 -12.08
N TYR A 135 15.32 -15.58 -11.38
CA TYR A 135 14.00 -15.07 -11.04
C TYR A 135 13.79 -13.69 -11.65
N PRO A 136 12.61 -13.39 -12.23
CA PRO A 136 12.30 -12.06 -12.74
C PRO A 136 12.08 -11.08 -11.59
N ILE A 137 12.77 -9.93 -11.62
CA ILE A 137 12.72 -8.94 -10.53
C ILE A 137 11.31 -8.39 -10.32
N VAL A 138 10.55 -8.22 -11.40
CA VAL A 138 9.18 -7.68 -11.35
C VAL A 138 8.26 -8.62 -10.58
N GLU A 139 8.41 -9.94 -10.73
CA GLU A 139 7.56 -10.90 -10.03
C GLU A 139 7.97 -11.05 -8.57
N LEU A 140 9.27 -10.98 -8.28
CA LEU A 140 9.74 -10.83 -6.89
C LEU A 140 9.12 -9.59 -6.25
N ALA A 141 9.12 -8.44 -6.94
CA ALA A 141 8.48 -7.23 -6.42
C ALA A 141 6.96 -7.40 -6.25
N SER A 142 6.28 -8.04 -7.19
CA SER A 142 4.85 -8.36 -7.06
C SER A 142 4.55 -9.29 -5.88
N LEU A 143 5.44 -10.25 -5.59
CA LEU A 143 5.34 -11.13 -4.44
C LEU A 143 5.38 -10.34 -3.13
N PHE A 144 6.40 -9.49 -2.97
CA PHE A 144 6.51 -8.59 -1.82
C PHE A 144 5.27 -7.69 -1.65
N LEU A 145 4.69 -7.17 -2.74
CA LEU A 145 3.48 -6.33 -2.64
C LEU A 145 2.22 -7.09 -2.27
N ARG A 146 2.12 -8.39 -2.58
CA ARG A 146 0.93 -9.18 -2.21
C ARG A 146 0.85 -9.35 -0.69
N ASN A 147 1.99 -9.56 -0.05
CA ASN A 147 2.08 -9.82 1.38
C ASN A 147 2.55 -8.53 2.10
N PRO A 148 1.63 -7.70 2.64
CA PRO A 148 1.96 -6.39 3.20
C PRO A 148 2.98 -6.44 4.34
N GLU A 149 3.07 -7.54 5.09
CA GLU A 149 4.07 -7.75 6.14
C GLU A 149 5.51 -7.79 5.62
N THR A 150 5.69 -8.13 4.34
CA THR A 150 7.01 -8.24 3.71
C THR A 150 7.50 -6.91 3.11
N CYS A 151 6.68 -5.85 3.20
CA CYS A 151 6.98 -4.54 2.65
C CYS A 151 6.98 -3.44 3.73
N HIS A 152 7.81 -2.42 3.49
CA HIS A 152 7.75 -1.14 4.18
C HIS A 152 7.30 -0.04 3.22
N VAL A 153 6.53 0.89 3.75
CA VAL A 153 6.10 2.11 3.08
C VAL A 153 6.91 3.26 3.65
N ARG A 154 7.72 3.85 2.78
CA ARG A 154 8.50 5.05 3.06
C ARG A 154 7.72 6.26 2.58
N ILE A 155 7.37 7.15 3.51
CA ILE A 155 6.70 8.42 3.24
C ILE A 155 7.74 9.53 3.46
N GLU A 156 8.08 10.26 2.39
CA GLU A 156 9.03 11.37 2.42
C GLU A 156 8.31 12.66 2.00
N VAL A 157 8.48 13.74 2.77
CA VAL A 157 7.99 15.06 2.35
C VAL A 157 8.79 15.52 1.14
N GLY A 158 8.10 15.96 0.09
CA GLY A 158 8.71 16.43 -1.15
C GLY A 158 9.68 17.61 -0.92
N PRO A 159 10.66 17.81 -1.82
CA PRO A 159 11.59 18.94 -1.73
C PRO A 159 10.88 20.30 -1.89
N ASP A 160 9.72 20.32 -2.55
CA ASP A 160 8.95 21.53 -2.85
C ASP A 160 8.19 22.10 -1.63
N ALA A 161 8.16 21.37 -0.51
CA ALA A 161 7.50 21.77 0.73
C ALA A 161 8.48 21.68 1.92
N PRO A 162 9.36 22.69 2.13
CA PRO A 162 10.39 22.65 3.17
C PRO A 162 9.82 22.71 4.59
N ASP A 163 8.69 23.37 4.78
CA ASP A 163 8.05 23.57 6.10
C ASP A 163 7.11 22.43 6.50
N ALA A 164 6.83 21.50 5.57
CA ALA A 164 5.98 20.36 5.84
C ALA A 164 6.73 19.24 6.59
N TYR A 165 6.07 18.66 7.58
CA TYR A 165 6.55 17.53 8.36
C TYR A 165 5.45 16.48 8.52
N ILE A 166 5.86 15.29 8.93
CA ILE A 166 5.00 14.17 9.28
C ILE A 166 5.17 13.96 10.79
N LEU A 167 4.05 13.91 11.48
CA LEU A 167 3.97 13.54 12.88
C LEU A 167 3.81 12.03 12.98
N GLN A 168 4.66 11.37 13.77
CA GLN A 168 4.59 9.93 14.02
C GLN A 168 4.42 9.67 15.53
N CYS A 169 3.46 8.83 15.90
CA CYS A 169 3.35 8.30 17.25
C CYS A 169 4.51 7.32 17.51
N GLY A 170 5.29 7.58 18.57
CA GLY A 170 6.45 6.77 18.94
C GLY A 170 6.12 5.35 19.44
N LYS A 171 4.88 5.10 19.88
CA LYS A 171 4.45 3.75 20.35
C LYS A 171 3.99 2.85 19.21
N CYS A 172 2.99 3.28 18.45
CA CYS A 172 2.31 2.44 17.44
C CYS A 172 2.74 2.75 15.99
N GLY A 173 3.49 3.84 15.77
CA GLY A 173 3.90 4.25 14.43
C GLY A 173 2.80 4.94 13.60
N ALA A 174 1.63 5.25 14.15
CA ALA A 174 0.59 6.00 13.44
C ALA A 174 1.10 7.36 12.97
N VAL A 175 0.69 7.78 11.76
CA VAL A 175 1.16 9.01 11.13
C VAL A 175 0.05 9.99 10.75
N ALA A 176 0.35 11.27 10.88
CA ALA A 176 -0.49 12.38 10.44
C ALA A 176 0.36 13.56 9.97
N MET A 177 -0.22 14.49 9.21
CA MET A 177 0.42 15.78 8.92
C MET A 177 0.02 16.84 9.95
N ASP A 178 -1.18 16.72 10.52
CA ASP A 178 -1.71 17.62 11.55
C ASP A 178 -1.73 16.97 12.94
N GLY A 179 -1.70 17.80 13.98
CA GLY A 179 -1.73 17.34 15.38
C GLY A 179 -3.06 16.74 15.82
N ALA A 180 -4.19 17.35 15.44
CA ALA A 180 -5.53 16.92 15.84
C ALA A 180 -5.87 15.43 15.56
N PRO A 181 -5.62 14.88 14.36
CA PRO A 181 -5.89 13.47 14.08
C PRO A 181 -4.93 12.51 14.80
N LEU A 182 -3.74 12.98 15.21
CA LEU A 182 -2.82 12.17 15.99
C LEU A 182 -3.19 12.20 17.49
N LEU A 183 -3.67 13.34 17.98
CA LEU A 183 -4.25 13.46 19.33
C LEU A 183 -5.43 12.53 19.51
N SER A 184 -6.41 12.57 18.60
CA SER A 184 -7.56 11.65 18.66
C SER A 184 -7.11 10.19 18.58
N HIS A 185 -6.09 9.87 17.78
CA HIS A 185 -5.53 8.53 17.76
C HIS A 185 -4.89 8.11 19.10
N VAL A 186 -4.12 8.99 19.75
CA VAL A 186 -3.52 8.70 21.07
C VAL A 186 -4.60 8.51 22.13
N VAL A 187 -5.65 9.33 22.11
CA VAL A 187 -6.79 9.21 23.04
C VAL A 187 -7.59 7.94 22.77
N ASP A 188 -7.84 7.57 21.51
CA ASP A 188 -8.61 6.36 21.18
C ASP A 188 -7.83 5.07 21.47
N SER A 189 -6.52 5.07 21.18
CA SER A 189 -5.73 3.82 21.10
C SER A 189 -4.73 3.64 22.24
N HIS A 190 -4.36 4.70 22.97
CA HIS A 190 -3.36 4.65 24.04
C HIS A 190 -3.87 5.19 25.38
N LEU A 191 -5.17 5.51 25.52
CA LEU A 191 -5.70 6.05 26.77
C LEU A 191 -5.58 5.06 27.92
N GLU A 192 -5.82 3.77 27.67
CA GLU A 192 -5.68 2.72 28.70
C GLU A 192 -4.23 2.54 29.16
N ASP A 193 -3.23 3.00 28.41
CA ASP A 193 -1.83 2.94 28.84
C ASP A 193 -1.52 3.95 29.94
N TYR A 194 -2.17 5.12 29.92
CA TYR A 194 -1.88 6.24 30.83
C TYR A 194 -2.97 6.45 31.89
N PHE A 195 -4.21 6.06 31.62
CA PHE A 195 -5.34 6.30 32.51
C PHE A 195 -6.12 5.02 32.80
N GLN A 196 -6.61 4.92 34.03
CA GLN A 196 -7.59 3.92 34.44
C GLN A 196 -8.97 4.57 34.48
N LYS A 197 -9.94 3.93 33.83
CA LYS A 197 -11.34 4.34 33.84
C LYS A 197 -12.00 3.86 35.14
N GLU A 198 -12.49 4.78 35.95
CA GLU A 198 -13.25 4.51 37.17
C GLU A 198 -14.66 5.11 37.05
N GLU A 199 -15.67 4.39 37.51
CA GLU A 199 -17.03 4.91 37.63
C GLU A 199 -17.24 5.38 39.07
N LEU A 200 -17.23 6.70 39.30
CA LEU A 200 -17.53 7.25 40.61
C LEU A 200 -19.04 7.46 40.75
N LEU A 201 -19.56 7.04 41.91
CA LEU A 201 -20.94 7.27 42.32
C LEU A 201 -21.02 8.65 42.98
N VAL A 202 -21.42 9.66 42.21
CA VAL A 202 -21.56 11.04 42.70
C VAL A 202 -22.90 11.21 43.42
N ASP A 203 -22.98 12.13 44.38
CA ASP A 203 -24.23 12.41 45.10
C ASP A 203 -25.37 12.82 44.14
N PRO A 204 -26.61 12.36 44.42
CA PRO A 204 -27.75 12.60 43.57
C PRO A 204 -28.01 14.10 43.41
N PRO A 205 -28.47 14.56 42.22
CA PRO A 205 -28.73 15.98 41.99
C PRO A 205 -29.75 16.50 43.02
N SER A 206 -29.39 17.55 43.77
CA SER A 206 -30.27 18.15 44.77
C SER A 206 -31.36 18.97 44.08
N GLY A 207 -32.61 18.51 44.13
CA GLY A 207 -33.76 19.23 43.59
C GLY A 207 -35.06 18.47 43.79
N LYS A 208 -36.16 19.19 44.01
CA LYS A 208 -37.51 18.61 43.93
C LYS A 208 -37.86 18.45 42.45
N PHE A 209 -37.71 17.23 41.94
CA PHE A 209 -38.09 16.89 40.58
C PHE A 209 -39.48 16.25 40.61
N VAL A 210 -40.47 16.94 40.05
CA VAL A 210 -41.87 16.49 40.02
C VAL A 210 -42.19 15.77 38.70
N CYS A 211 -41.43 16.06 37.64
CA CYS A 211 -41.66 15.53 36.30
C CYS A 211 -40.34 15.07 35.68
N ILE A 212 -40.37 13.94 34.97
CA ILE A 212 -39.27 13.45 34.16
C ILE A 212 -39.67 13.42 32.69
N ALA A 213 -38.79 13.91 31.82
CA ALA A 213 -38.97 13.81 30.40
C ALA A 213 -38.43 12.46 29.90
N ARG A 214 -39.25 11.78 29.11
CA ARG A 214 -38.93 10.53 28.42
C ARG A 214 -39.08 10.75 26.93
N CYS A 215 -38.17 10.16 26.15
CA CYS A 215 -38.34 10.13 24.70
C CYS A 215 -39.52 9.20 24.35
N GLY A 216 -40.61 9.72 23.77
CA GLY A 216 -41.78 8.93 23.38
C GLY A 216 -41.50 7.91 22.26
N LEU A 217 -40.36 8.03 21.56
CA LEU A 217 -39.95 7.09 20.51
C LEU A 217 -39.00 5.98 20.98
N SER A 218 -38.10 6.28 21.92
CA SER A 218 -37.05 5.34 22.36
C SER A 218 -37.21 4.88 23.81
N GLY A 219 -38.12 5.50 24.54
CA GLY A 219 -38.34 5.26 25.96
C GLY A 219 -37.19 5.65 26.88
N THR A 220 -36.10 6.25 26.35
CA THR A 220 -34.91 6.63 27.13
C THR A 220 -35.20 7.87 27.99
N LEU A 221 -34.71 7.88 29.23
CA LEU A 221 -34.90 8.97 30.20
C LEU A 221 -33.98 10.15 29.86
N LEU A 222 -34.59 11.28 29.53
CA LEU A 222 -33.91 12.54 29.19
C LEU A 222 -33.59 13.36 30.44
N GLY A 223 -34.30 13.12 31.53
CA GLY A 223 -34.19 13.83 32.80
C GLY A 223 -35.28 14.89 32.98
N PRO A 224 -35.34 15.56 34.13
CA PRO A 224 -36.35 16.57 34.43
C PRO A 224 -36.23 17.80 33.51
N PRO A 225 -37.34 18.38 33.04
CA PRO A 225 -37.33 19.59 32.20
C PRO A 225 -36.58 20.78 32.81
N ASN A 226 -36.52 20.84 34.14
CA ASN A 226 -35.87 21.92 34.90
C ASN A 226 -34.36 21.70 35.11
N HIS A 227 -33.76 20.65 34.56
CA HIS A 227 -32.35 20.34 34.76
C HIS A 227 -31.52 20.59 33.49
N HIS A 228 -30.36 21.24 33.64
CA HIS A 228 -29.52 21.69 32.53
C HIS A 228 -29.03 20.55 31.61
N SER A 229 -28.94 19.31 32.11
CA SER A 229 -28.55 18.17 31.27
C SER A 229 -29.68 17.63 30.38
N HIS A 230 -30.94 18.05 30.59
CA HIS A 230 -32.09 17.62 29.77
C HIS A 230 -31.94 18.03 28.31
N GLU A 231 -31.59 19.30 28.03
CA GLU A 231 -31.41 19.78 26.66
C GLU A 231 -30.22 19.11 25.97
N ALA A 232 -29.13 18.89 26.70
CA ALA A 232 -27.93 18.23 26.18
C ALA A 232 -28.21 16.76 25.82
N LYS A 233 -28.87 16.01 26.72
CA LYS A 233 -29.22 14.59 26.52
C LYS A 233 -30.28 14.44 25.41
N ALA A 234 -31.24 15.37 25.31
CA ALA A 234 -32.22 15.38 24.21
C ALA A 234 -31.57 15.62 22.83
N ARG A 235 -30.61 16.54 22.74
CA ARG A 235 -29.85 16.78 21.51
C ARG A 235 -28.95 15.59 21.14
N GLU A 236 -28.33 14.97 22.13
CA GLU A 236 -27.49 13.80 21.91
C GLU A 236 -28.29 12.60 21.36
N ILE A 237 -29.46 12.31 21.94
CA ILE A 237 -30.33 11.21 21.47
C ILE A 237 -30.89 11.48 20.08
N GLN A 238 -31.28 12.72 19.78
CA GLN A 238 -31.70 13.08 18.43
C GLN A 238 -30.57 12.84 17.42
N ARG A 239 -29.35 13.29 17.72
CA ARG A 239 -28.20 13.14 16.82
C ARG A 239 -27.80 11.67 16.61
N THR A 240 -27.87 10.85 17.65
CA THR A 240 -27.40 9.46 17.62
C THR A 240 -28.43 8.47 17.11
N LYS A 241 -29.69 8.57 17.58
CA LYS A 241 -30.75 7.61 17.23
C LYS A 241 -31.65 8.08 16.09
N TYR A 242 -31.80 9.40 15.90
CA TYR A 242 -32.75 9.95 14.96
C TYR A 242 -32.18 11.10 14.11
N PRO A 243 -31.10 10.87 13.34
CA PRO A 243 -30.44 11.91 12.55
C PRO A 243 -31.31 12.49 11.43
N GLU A 244 -32.37 11.78 10.99
CA GLU A 244 -33.24 12.22 9.90
C GLU A 244 -34.31 13.24 10.30
N MET A 245 -34.61 13.38 11.60
CA MET A 245 -35.67 14.27 12.09
C MET A 245 -35.07 15.51 12.77
N SER A 246 -35.67 16.68 12.55
CA SER A 246 -35.17 17.91 13.13
C SER A 246 -35.36 17.94 14.65
N PHE A 247 -34.50 18.68 15.36
CA PHE A 247 -34.59 18.79 16.83
C PHE A 247 -35.94 19.35 17.30
N ALA A 248 -36.56 20.25 16.52
CA ALA A 248 -37.88 20.80 16.82
C ALA A 248 -39.00 19.77 16.69
N GLU A 249 -38.90 18.83 15.74
CA GLU A 249 -39.85 17.72 15.61
C GLU A 249 -39.62 16.66 16.68
N TYR A 250 -38.37 16.45 17.10
CA TYR A 250 -38.01 15.57 18.21
C TYR A 250 -38.57 16.08 19.55
N GLN A 251 -38.45 17.38 19.82
CA GLN A 251 -38.98 18.00 21.03
C GLN A 251 -40.50 17.79 21.21
N LYS A 252 -41.27 17.83 20.11
CA LYS A 252 -42.73 17.57 20.15
C LYS A 252 -43.10 16.13 20.54
N LYS A 253 -42.15 15.20 20.50
CA LYS A 253 -42.32 13.78 20.82
C LYS A 253 -41.74 13.41 22.19
N ILE A 254 -41.39 14.40 23.01
CA ILE A 254 -40.96 14.21 24.38
C ILE A 254 -42.21 14.16 25.27
N GLU A 255 -42.33 13.10 26.05
CA GLU A 255 -43.42 12.91 27.01
C GLU A 255 -42.93 13.27 28.41
N HIS A 256 -43.74 14.02 29.16
CA HIS A 256 -43.46 14.38 30.54
C HIS A 256 -44.25 13.48 31.48
N LEU A 257 -43.57 12.50 32.08
CA LEU A 257 -44.17 11.55 33.02
C LEU A 257 -43.90 12.00 34.46
N HIS A 258 -44.87 11.78 35.34
CA HIS A 258 -44.82 12.15 36.76
C HIS A 258 -44.68 10.87 37.60
N ASP A 259 -43.70 10.04 37.26
CA ASP A 259 -43.45 8.75 37.90
C ASP A 259 -42.23 8.84 38.82
N GLU A 260 -42.45 8.61 40.11
CA GLU A 260 -41.40 8.65 41.14
C GLU A 260 -40.31 7.59 40.92
N GLU A 261 -40.68 6.43 40.37
CA GLU A 261 -39.75 5.34 40.03
C GLU A 261 -38.80 5.71 38.89
N LEU A 262 -39.31 6.37 37.84
CA LEU A 262 -38.47 6.84 36.72
C LEU A 262 -37.55 7.97 37.16
N ILE A 263 -38.00 8.82 38.10
CA ILE A 263 -37.15 9.85 38.72
C ILE A 263 -36.04 9.20 39.54
N ALA A 264 -36.30 8.09 40.25
CA ALA A 264 -35.29 7.33 40.96
C ALA A 264 -34.28 6.66 40.01
N GLN A 265 -34.74 6.02 38.94
CA GLN A 265 -33.87 5.44 37.91
C GLN A 265 -32.98 6.48 37.24
N TRP A 266 -33.52 7.65 36.91
CA TRP A 266 -32.73 8.76 36.37
C TRP A 266 -31.72 9.30 37.38
N LYS A 267 -32.08 9.39 38.67
CA LYS A 267 -31.12 9.76 39.72
C LYS A 267 -29.99 8.75 39.84
N GLU A 268 -30.27 7.46 39.69
CA GLU A 268 -29.26 6.39 39.65
C GLU A 268 -28.39 6.42 38.38
N GLU A 269 -28.97 6.73 37.22
CA GLU A 269 -28.22 6.96 35.97
C GLU A 269 -27.30 8.18 36.09
N CYS A 270 -27.78 9.27 36.68
CA CYS A 270 -26.97 10.46 36.96
C CYS A 270 -25.92 10.24 38.04
N ARG A 271 -26.07 9.20 38.87
CA ARG A 271 -25.10 8.81 39.89
C ARG A 271 -23.81 8.30 39.27
N LYS A 272 -23.89 7.65 38.11
CA LYS A 272 -22.74 7.06 37.42
C LYS A 272 -22.00 8.13 36.62
N ARG A 273 -20.90 8.65 37.17
CA ARG A 273 -20.00 9.53 36.43
C ARG A 273 -18.71 8.80 36.14
N THR A 274 -18.37 8.71 34.86
CA THR A 274 -17.08 8.17 34.42
C THR A 274 -15.99 9.21 34.66
N VAL A 275 -14.94 8.81 35.35
CA VAL A 275 -13.79 9.63 35.70
C VAL A 275 -12.53 8.80 35.46
N TYR A 276 -11.41 9.49 35.21
CA TYR A 276 -10.18 8.85 34.79
C TYR A 276 -9.08 9.20 35.78
N ARG A 277 -8.36 8.18 36.25
CA ARG A 277 -7.22 8.34 37.14
C ARG A 277 -5.92 8.07 36.40
N SER A 278 -4.91 8.92 36.56
CA SER A 278 -3.59 8.71 35.96
C SER A 278 -2.91 7.49 36.59
N LYS A 279 -2.31 6.61 35.77
CA LYS A 279 -1.54 5.46 36.23
C LYS A 279 -0.15 5.85 36.76
N GLU A 280 0.43 6.92 36.23
CA GLU A 280 1.75 7.43 36.69
C GLU A 280 1.65 8.10 38.06
N SER A 281 0.49 8.68 38.36
CA SER A 281 0.20 9.34 39.63
C SER A 281 -1.15 8.85 40.17
N PRO A 282 -1.22 7.65 40.78
CA PRO A 282 -2.48 7.09 41.28
C PRO A 282 -3.10 7.89 42.44
N GLU A 283 -2.37 8.88 42.98
CA GLU A 283 -2.84 9.80 44.03
C GLU A 283 -3.43 11.12 43.45
N SER A 284 -3.43 11.30 42.12
CA SER A 284 -4.00 12.49 41.48
C SER A 284 -5.53 12.49 41.55
N GLU A 285 -6.12 13.69 41.67
CA GLU A 285 -7.58 13.87 41.60
C GLU A 285 -8.17 13.25 40.33
N PRO A 286 -9.36 12.64 40.40
CA PRO A 286 -10.00 12.01 39.25
C PRO A 286 -10.34 13.06 38.18
N LEU A 287 -9.79 12.90 36.98
CA LEU A 287 -9.97 13.82 35.85
C LEU A 287 -11.22 13.48 35.05
N THR A 288 -11.96 14.50 34.62
CA THR A 288 -13.01 14.36 33.61
C THR A 288 -12.43 14.12 32.21
N TRP A 289 -13.23 13.63 31.26
CA TRP A 289 -12.77 13.37 29.89
C TRP A 289 -12.06 14.57 29.24
N GLN A 290 -12.57 15.78 29.43
CA GLN A 290 -11.97 17.00 28.87
C GLN A 290 -10.61 17.32 29.50
N GLU A 291 -10.45 17.06 30.80
CA GLU A 291 -9.20 17.28 31.52
C GLU A 291 -8.17 16.21 31.16
N VAL A 292 -8.60 14.97 30.88
CA VAL A 292 -7.73 13.90 30.34
C VAL A 292 -7.20 14.28 28.96
N GLU A 293 -8.05 14.74 28.06
CA GLU A 293 -7.63 15.17 26.72
C GLU A 293 -6.62 16.32 26.80
N ALA A 294 -6.89 17.30 27.67
CA ALA A 294 -5.96 18.39 27.93
C ALA A 294 -4.64 17.94 28.58
N HIS A 295 -4.67 16.93 29.47
CA HIS A 295 -3.48 16.36 30.09
C HIS A 295 -2.64 15.60 29.06
N ILE A 296 -3.27 14.81 28.19
CA ILE A 296 -2.61 14.08 27.10
C ILE A 296 -1.92 15.07 26.16
N ASP A 297 -2.62 16.12 25.71
CA ASP A 297 -2.08 17.15 24.84
C ASP A 297 -0.87 17.88 25.45
N LYS A 298 -0.91 18.18 26.76
CA LYS A 298 0.15 18.95 27.44
C LYS A 298 1.35 18.10 27.86
N HIS A 299 1.14 16.88 28.35
CA HIS A 299 2.18 16.10 29.04
C HIS A 299 2.63 14.86 28.28
N VAL A 300 1.73 14.20 27.54
CA VAL A 300 2.01 12.91 26.87
C VAL A 300 2.48 13.15 25.43
N VAL A 301 1.75 13.98 24.69
CA VAL A 301 1.92 14.26 23.26
C VAL A 301 3.29 14.84 22.90
N PRO A 302 3.85 15.82 23.63
CA PRO A 302 5.18 16.37 23.30
C PRO A 302 6.32 15.34 23.36
N ASN A 303 6.18 14.34 24.24
CA ASN A 303 7.18 13.28 24.41
C ASN A 303 6.94 12.08 23.50
N LEU A 304 5.67 11.83 23.14
CA LEU A 304 5.28 10.66 22.34
C LEU A 304 5.35 10.92 20.83
N ILE A 305 5.19 12.16 20.38
CA ILE A 305 5.08 12.49 18.95
C ILE A 305 6.41 12.97 18.39
N ASN A 306 6.90 12.26 17.38
CA ASN A 306 8.08 12.64 16.64
C ASN A 306 7.74 13.47 15.40
N ARG A 307 8.45 14.58 15.21
CA ARG A 307 8.39 15.42 14.00
C ARG A 307 9.45 14.99 13.00
N LEU A 308 9.04 14.39 11.89
CA LEU A 308 9.94 13.78 10.92
C LEU A 308 9.64 14.26 9.50
N ARG A 309 10.67 14.37 8.67
CA ARG A 309 10.49 14.61 7.22
C ARG A 309 10.37 13.32 6.40
N LYS A 310 10.71 12.21 7.04
CA LYS A 310 10.76 10.87 6.45
C LYS A 310 10.34 9.88 7.51
N VAL A 311 9.37 9.03 7.16
CA VAL A 311 8.90 7.95 8.02
C VAL A 311 8.89 6.65 7.25
N ASP A 312 9.38 5.59 7.89
CA ASP A 312 9.31 4.22 7.40
C ASP A 312 8.28 3.46 8.25
N LEU A 313 7.26 2.89 7.62
CA LEU A 313 6.18 2.15 8.26
C LEU A 313 6.07 0.75 7.67
N LYS A 314 5.65 -0.24 8.46
CA LYS A 314 5.18 -1.51 7.90
C LYS A 314 3.98 -1.24 6.98
N ALA A 315 3.87 -1.98 5.88
CA ALA A 315 2.82 -1.70 4.90
C ALA A 315 1.40 -1.97 5.45
N ALA A 316 1.24 -2.86 6.44
CA ALA A 316 -0.02 -3.06 7.15
C ALA A 316 -0.46 -1.81 7.92
N VAL A 317 0.44 -1.24 8.75
CA VAL A 317 0.17 0.01 9.49
C VAL A 317 -0.15 1.16 8.53
N ALA A 318 0.55 1.24 7.39
CA ALA A 318 0.30 2.27 6.38
C ALA A 318 -1.12 2.20 5.75
N ARG A 319 -1.79 1.03 5.76
CA ARG A 319 -3.18 0.87 5.29
C ARG A 319 -4.21 1.43 6.27
N GLU A 320 -3.87 1.46 7.55
CA GLU A 320 -4.75 1.86 8.66
C GLU A 320 -4.62 3.35 9.04
N VAL A 321 -3.84 4.11 8.28
CA VAL A 321 -3.65 5.55 8.49
C VAL A 321 -5.02 6.26 8.48
N LYS A 322 -5.38 6.86 9.63
CA LYS A 322 -6.64 7.61 9.81
C LYS A 322 -6.66 8.93 9.03
N HIS A 323 -5.50 9.54 8.79
CA HIS A 323 -5.39 10.82 8.09
C HIS A 323 -5.77 10.71 6.61
N SER A 324 -6.86 11.36 6.19
CA SER A 324 -7.48 11.23 4.87
C SER A 324 -6.50 11.46 3.71
N ALA A 325 -5.76 12.57 3.73
CA ALA A 325 -4.86 12.93 2.63
C ALA A 325 -3.67 11.96 2.52
N LEU A 326 -3.11 11.50 3.65
CA LEU A 326 -1.99 10.55 3.67
C LEU A 326 -2.47 9.17 3.24
N ARG A 327 -3.64 8.74 3.72
CA ARG A 327 -4.30 7.51 3.29
C ARG A 327 -4.55 7.52 1.79
N GLY A 328 -5.05 8.62 1.24
CA GLY A 328 -5.23 8.82 -0.20
C GLY A 328 -3.92 8.67 -0.98
N ALA A 329 -2.83 9.27 -0.50
CA ALA A 329 -1.51 9.15 -1.11
C ALA A 329 -0.96 7.72 -1.07
N VAL A 330 -1.11 7.01 0.05
CA VAL A 330 -0.70 5.60 0.21
C VAL A 330 -1.50 4.70 -0.72
N ILE A 331 -2.83 4.85 -0.77
CA ILE A 331 -3.70 4.08 -1.68
C ILE A 331 -3.32 4.34 -3.14
N ALA A 332 -3.10 5.60 -3.52
CA ALA A 332 -2.70 5.94 -4.88
C ALA A 332 -1.33 5.35 -5.25
N ALA A 333 -0.37 5.33 -4.31
CA ALA A 333 0.92 4.68 -4.50
C ALA A 333 0.77 3.16 -4.63
N TRP A 334 -0.06 2.54 -3.78
CA TRP A 334 -0.36 1.11 -3.83
C TRP A 334 -0.95 0.72 -5.18
N GLN A 335 -1.96 1.46 -5.67
CA GLN A 335 -2.58 1.20 -6.96
C GLN A 335 -1.60 1.32 -8.13
N ARG A 336 -0.64 2.26 -8.07
CA ARG A 336 0.41 2.39 -9.08
C ARG A 336 1.34 1.18 -9.07
N GLU A 337 1.85 0.79 -7.90
CA GLU A 337 2.78 -0.34 -7.76
C GLU A 337 2.10 -1.69 -8.06
N SER A 338 0.82 -1.87 -7.71
CA SER A 338 0.06 -3.08 -8.06
C SER A 338 -0.11 -3.26 -9.56
N ARG A 339 -0.14 -2.19 -10.37
CA ARG A 339 -0.19 -2.29 -11.83
C ARG A 339 1.14 -2.71 -12.41
N PHE A 340 2.22 -2.07 -11.95
CA PHE A 340 3.57 -2.41 -12.32
C PHE A 340 4.53 -1.95 -11.21
N PRO A 341 5.21 -2.87 -10.51
CA PRO A 341 5.94 -2.56 -9.28
C PRO A 341 7.31 -1.92 -9.57
N MET A 342 7.33 -0.74 -10.16
CA MET A 342 8.54 -0.10 -10.67
C MET A 342 9.50 0.27 -9.54
N ASN A 343 9.02 0.98 -8.51
CA ASN A 343 9.92 1.47 -7.46
C ASN A 343 10.44 0.32 -6.62
N LEU A 344 9.56 -0.63 -6.28
CA LEU A 344 9.97 -1.80 -5.52
C LEU A 344 10.94 -2.69 -6.32
N SER A 345 10.70 -2.89 -7.62
CA SER A 345 11.65 -3.59 -8.50
C SER A 345 13.03 -2.92 -8.54
N ASN A 346 13.08 -1.59 -8.56
CA ASN A 346 14.34 -0.85 -8.53
C ASN A 346 15.06 -0.96 -7.19
N ALA A 347 14.32 -0.92 -6.07
CA ALA A 347 14.85 -1.14 -4.73
C ALA A 347 15.44 -2.55 -4.59
N ILE A 348 14.67 -3.57 -5.00
CA ILE A 348 15.08 -4.97 -5.01
C ILE A 348 16.33 -5.17 -5.90
N ARG A 349 16.34 -4.59 -7.11
CA ARG A 349 17.51 -4.63 -7.99
C ARG A 349 18.76 -4.06 -7.33
N GLY A 350 18.65 -2.92 -6.65
CA GLY A 350 19.74 -2.32 -5.90
C GLY A 350 20.24 -3.25 -4.80
N ALA A 351 19.32 -3.79 -3.99
CA ALA A 351 19.65 -4.66 -2.88
C ALA A 351 20.32 -5.98 -3.33
N PHE A 352 19.87 -6.58 -4.43
CA PHE A 352 20.53 -7.76 -5.02
C PHE A 352 21.94 -7.48 -5.52
N ARG A 353 22.17 -6.32 -6.16
CA ARG A 353 23.51 -5.93 -6.62
C ARG A 353 24.48 -5.76 -5.45
N HIS A 354 24.02 -5.20 -4.33
CA HIS A 354 24.84 -5.10 -3.11
C HIS A 354 25.18 -6.45 -2.48
N ARG A 355 24.41 -7.50 -2.80
CA ARG A 355 24.60 -8.88 -2.30
C ARG A 355 25.23 -9.81 -3.34
N GLU A 356 25.89 -9.23 -4.34
CA GLU A 356 26.67 -9.92 -5.38
C GLU A 356 25.85 -10.80 -6.34
N PHE A 357 24.54 -10.55 -6.45
CA PHE A 357 23.74 -11.21 -7.47
C PHE A 357 23.95 -10.57 -8.83
N TYR A 358 23.83 -11.39 -9.88
CA TYR A 358 23.92 -10.96 -11.25
C TYR A 358 22.55 -10.60 -11.80
N VAL A 359 22.44 -9.38 -12.32
CA VAL A 359 21.23 -8.88 -12.97
C VAL A 359 21.44 -8.82 -14.47
N PHE A 360 20.60 -9.50 -15.24
CA PHE A 360 20.71 -9.59 -16.70
C PHE A 360 19.35 -9.47 -17.37
N ARG A 361 19.35 -9.23 -18.68
CA ARG A 361 18.13 -9.22 -19.50
C ARG A 361 18.03 -10.52 -20.30
N ALA A 362 16.84 -11.10 -20.35
CA ALA A 362 16.55 -12.33 -21.09
C ALA A 362 15.17 -12.26 -21.75
N GLY A 363 14.97 -13.13 -22.75
CA GLY A 363 13.77 -13.17 -23.57
C GLY A 363 13.45 -11.80 -24.18
N ARG A 364 12.23 -11.31 -23.95
CA ARG A 364 11.73 -10.01 -24.41
C ARG A 364 12.27 -8.77 -23.66
N GLY A 365 13.47 -8.87 -23.08
CA GLY A 365 14.06 -7.78 -22.30
C GLY A 365 13.58 -7.71 -20.85
N TYR A 366 12.93 -8.77 -20.35
CA TYR A 366 12.66 -8.92 -18.92
C TYR A 366 13.97 -8.98 -18.14
N THR A 367 13.96 -8.39 -16.94
CA THR A 367 15.14 -8.32 -16.07
C THR A 367 15.07 -9.44 -15.05
N PHE A 368 16.09 -10.30 -15.06
CA PHE A 368 16.23 -11.43 -14.15
C PHE A 368 17.39 -11.19 -13.19
N VAL A 369 17.32 -11.88 -12.04
CA VAL A 369 18.37 -11.97 -11.05
C VAL A 369 18.75 -13.43 -10.80
N THR A 370 20.04 -13.72 -10.67
CA THR A 370 20.58 -15.04 -10.35
C THR A 370 21.80 -14.92 -9.45
N ALA A 371 22.05 -15.94 -8.63
CA ALA A 371 23.28 -16.04 -7.84
C ALA A 371 24.50 -16.43 -8.70
N THR A 372 24.27 -17.18 -9.78
CA THR A 372 25.33 -17.72 -10.62
C THR A 372 25.65 -16.78 -11.77
N ARG A 373 26.93 -16.44 -11.96
CA ARG A 373 27.35 -15.58 -13.07
C ARG A 373 27.06 -16.25 -14.40
N PRO A 374 26.25 -15.65 -15.30
CA PRO A 374 26.06 -16.23 -16.63
C PRO A 374 27.35 -16.08 -17.46
N VAL A 375 27.92 -17.21 -17.89
CA VAL A 375 29.17 -17.30 -18.67
C VAL A 375 28.93 -18.21 -19.88
N PRO A 376 28.74 -17.65 -21.09
CA PRO A 376 28.50 -18.46 -22.28
C PRO A 376 29.65 -19.42 -22.57
N LEU A 377 29.34 -20.71 -22.71
CA LEU A 377 30.28 -21.74 -23.18
C LEU A 377 30.26 -21.79 -24.71
N ASP A 378 31.44 -21.96 -25.31
CA ASP A 378 31.52 -22.26 -26.74
C ASP A 378 31.15 -23.73 -27.01
N ALA A 379 30.21 -23.95 -27.92
CA ALA A 379 29.73 -25.29 -28.22
C ALA A 379 30.81 -26.13 -28.92
N ALA A 380 31.67 -25.48 -29.72
CA ALA A 380 32.76 -26.15 -30.42
C ALA A 380 33.87 -26.68 -29.50
N ALA A 381 33.98 -26.13 -28.28
CA ALA A 381 34.99 -26.53 -27.30
C ALA A 381 34.47 -27.57 -26.29
N ALA A 382 33.21 -27.98 -26.41
CA ALA A 382 32.55 -28.88 -25.47
C ALA A 382 32.44 -30.31 -26.01
N ASN A 383 32.17 -31.27 -25.13
CA ASN A 383 31.84 -32.65 -25.51
C ASN A 383 30.58 -32.69 -26.41
N GLU A 384 30.45 -33.69 -27.26
CA GLU A 384 29.39 -33.85 -28.26
C GLU A 384 27.99 -33.68 -27.64
N SER A 385 27.71 -34.36 -26.52
CA SER A 385 26.43 -34.25 -25.80
C SER A 385 26.13 -32.83 -25.31
N ILE A 386 27.14 -32.11 -24.81
CA ILE A 386 27.00 -30.73 -24.33
C ILE A 386 26.81 -29.78 -25.52
N SER A 387 27.55 -30.01 -26.60
CA SER A 387 27.44 -29.22 -27.83
C SER A 387 26.04 -29.33 -28.44
N GLU A 388 25.48 -30.55 -28.53
CA GLU A 388 24.10 -30.82 -28.96
C GLU A 388 23.09 -30.01 -28.13
N VAL A 389 23.20 -30.07 -26.80
CA VAL A 389 22.33 -29.34 -25.87
C VAL A 389 22.42 -27.83 -26.08
N LEU A 390 23.64 -27.27 -26.16
CA LEU A 390 23.84 -25.83 -26.33
C LEU A 390 23.32 -25.33 -27.68
N VAL A 391 23.51 -26.10 -28.75
CA VAL A 391 23.00 -25.77 -30.09
C VAL A 391 21.47 -25.80 -30.10
N TYR A 392 20.85 -26.81 -29.48
CA TYR A 392 19.40 -26.90 -29.37
C TYR A 392 18.81 -25.74 -28.57
N LEU A 393 19.38 -25.43 -27.40
CA LEU A 393 18.91 -24.34 -26.53
C LEU A 393 19.08 -22.95 -27.15
N ARG A 394 20.07 -22.75 -28.03
CA ARG A 394 20.19 -21.50 -28.81
C ARG A 394 19.06 -21.33 -29.81
N LYS A 395 18.59 -22.42 -30.43
CA LYS A 395 17.47 -22.41 -31.38
C LYS A 395 16.11 -22.35 -30.68
N HIS A 396 16.00 -22.94 -29.49
CA HIS A 396 14.77 -23.04 -28.71
C HIS A 396 14.96 -22.53 -27.28
N PRO A 397 15.17 -21.20 -27.08
CA PRO A 397 15.35 -20.65 -25.75
C PRO A 397 14.05 -20.72 -24.93
N GLY A 398 14.18 -20.95 -23.62
CA GLY A 398 13.05 -21.07 -22.70
C GLY A 398 12.31 -22.40 -22.79
N CYS A 399 12.95 -23.47 -23.27
CA CYS A 399 12.38 -24.81 -23.29
C CYS A 399 12.57 -25.53 -21.94
N SER A 400 11.68 -26.47 -21.61
CA SER A 400 11.81 -27.29 -20.40
C SER A 400 12.76 -28.48 -20.61
N ARG A 401 13.25 -29.09 -19.51
CA ARG A 401 14.06 -30.32 -19.54
C ARG A 401 13.41 -31.44 -20.36
N SER A 402 12.11 -31.69 -20.16
CA SER A 402 11.37 -32.73 -20.91
C SER A 402 11.25 -32.41 -22.40
N LYS A 403 11.10 -31.13 -22.78
CA LYS A 403 11.04 -30.72 -24.19
C LYS A 403 12.41 -30.78 -24.86
N LEU A 404 13.47 -30.44 -24.13
CA LEU A 404 14.86 -30.62 -24.57
C LEU A 404 15.13 -32.10 -24.87
N LEU A 405 14.75 -33.00 -23.96
CA LEU A 405 14.91 -34.45 -24.15
C LEU A 405 14.14 -34.93 -25.38
N LYS A 406 12.84 -34.64 -25.48
CA LYS A 406 12.01 -35.02 -26.65
C LYS A 406 12.53 -34.43 -27.97
N GLY A 407 13.14 -33.25 -27.93
CA GLY A 407 13.69 -32.60 -29.11
C GLY A 407 15.00 -33.21 -29.60
N LEU A 408 15.84 -33.71 -28.69
CA LEU A 408 17.13 -34.32 -29.02
C LEU A 408 17.02 -35.83 -29.22
N ARG A 409 16.14 -36.51 -28.47
CA ARG A 409 15.91 -37.95 -28.49
C ARG A 409 14.39 -38.21 -28.32
N PRO A 410 13.60 -38.17 -29.40
CA PRO A 410 12.14 -38.29 -29.33
C PRO A 410 11.65 -39.66 -28.86
N ASP A 411 12.41 -40.72 -29.12
CA ASP A 411 12.04 -42.12 -28.82
C ASP A 411 12.62 -42.63 -27.50
N ALA A 412 13.43 -41.82 -26.80
CA ALA A 412 14.07 -42.21 -25.55
C ALA A 412 13.10 -42.06 -24.37
N ALA A 413 12.91 -43.13 -23.60
CA ALA A 413 12.24 -43.05 -22.29
C ALA A 413 13.05 -42.16 -21.32
N GLU A 414 12.38 -41.46 -20.39
CA GLU A 414 13.05 -40.50 -19.49
C GLU A 414 14.14 -41.15 -18.61
N ASP A 415 14.01 -42.44 -18.29
CA ASP A 415 14.99 -43.20 -17.49
C ASP A 415 16.07 -43.93 -18.30
N SER A 416 16.05 -43.79 -19.63
CA SER A 416 17.00 -44.44 -20.53
C SER A 416 18.45 -43.94 -20.32
N PRO A 417 19.48 -44.75 -20.64
CA PRO A 417 20.87 -44.30 -20.59
C PRO A 417 21.15 -43.12 -21.53
N GLU A 418 20.42 -43.03 -22.65
CA GLU A 418 20.47 -41.92 -23.60
C GLU A 418 19.96 -40.61 -22.98
N ALA A 419 18.83 -40.67 -22.25
CA ALA A 419 18.30 -39.52 -21.53
C ALA A 419 19.27 -39.04 -20.43
N LYS A 420 19.88 -39.98 -19.69
CA LYS A 420 20.88 -39.65 -18.66
C LYS A 420 22.11 -38.95 -19.24
N THR A 421 22.55 -39.34 -20.44
CA THR A 421 23.69 -38.72 -21.13
C THR A 421 23.44 -37.24 -21.44
N ILE A 422 22.19 -36.87 -21.76
CA ILE A 422 21.80 -35.48 -22.04
C ILE A 422 21.48 -34.68 -20.76
N LEU A 423 20.84 -35.31 -19.77
CA LEU A 423 20.34 -34.62 -18.57
C LEU A 423 21.40 -34.44 -17.48
N SER A 424 22.32 -35.41 -17.30
CA SER A 424 23.35 -35.37 -16.26
C SER A 424 24.24 -34.11 -16.33
N PRO A 425 24.72 -33.66 -17.51
CA PRO A 425 25.55 -32.46 -17.61
C PRO A 425 24.82 -31.16 -17.29
N LEU A 426 23.47 -31.12 -17.33
CA LEU A 426 22.70 -29.88 -17.19
C LEU A 426 22.90 -29.22 -15.83
N HIS A 427 23.02 -30.02 -14.76
CA HIS A 427 23.23 -29.50 -13.42
C HIS A 427 24.54 -28.73 -13.33
N TRP A 428 25.65 -29.34 -13.76
CA TRP A 428 26.96 -28.69 -13.81
C TRP A 428 26.97 -27.46 -14.72
N LEU A 429 26.31 -27.53 -15.88
CA LEU A 429 26.20 -26.40 -16.82
C LEU A 429 25.46 -25.22 -16.19
N ALA A 430 24.42 -25.47 -15.39
CA ALA A 430 23.69 -24.44 -14.66
C ALA A 430 24.53 -23.87 -13.50
N GLU A 431 25.21 -24.72 -12.73
CA GLU A 431 26.09 -24.30 -11.63
C GLU A 431 27.27 -23.43 -12.09
N ARG A 432 27.85 -23.73 -13.25
CA ARG A 432 28.93 -22.92 -13.85
C ARG A 432 28.41 -21.71 -14.62
N GLY A 433 27.09 -21.57 -14.76
CA GLY A 433 26.45 -20.46 -15.47
C GLY A 433 26.55 -20.52 -17.00
N HIS A 434 26.87 -21.69 -17.55
CA HIS A 434 26.87 -21.95 -19.00
C HIS A 434 25.46 -22.11 -19.57
N ILE A 435 24.51 -22.49 -18.72
CA ILE A 435 23.07 -22.46 -18.97
C ILE A 435 22.42 -21.68 -17.83
N ILE A 436 21.33 -21.00 -18.12
CA ILE A 436 20.47 -20.35 -17.13
C ILE A 436 19.24 -21.25 -16.94
N GLU A 437 19.04 -21.73 -15.72
CA GLU A 437 17.77 -22.32 -15.30
C GLU A 437 16.90 -21.22 -14.69
N PHE A 438 15.71 -21.01 -15.24
CA PHE A 438 14.74 -20.07 -14.70
C PHE A 438 13.89 -20.74 -13.61
N PHE A 439 13.20 -19.92 -12.80
CA PHE A 439 12.34 -20.40 -11.72
C PHE A 439 11.23 -21.36 -12.18
N ASP A 440 10.74 -21.20 -13.41
CA ASP A 440 9.72 -22.03 -14.06
C ASP A 440 10.28 -23.35 -14.63
N GLY A 441 11.57 -23.63 -14.41
CA GLY A 441 12.25 -24.83 -14.90
C GLY A 441 12.62 -24.78 -16.39
N SER A 442 12.42 -23.63 -17.04
CA SER A 442 12.89 -23.42 -18.41
C SER A 442 14.39 -23.15 -18.45
N LEU A 443 15.01 -23.50 -19.58
CA LEU A 443 16.44 -23.38 -19.81
C LEU A 443 16.72 -22.42 -20.95
N ALA A 444 17.77 -21.61 -20.82
CA ALA A 444 18.31 -20.83 -21.92
C ALA A 444 19.83 -20.73 -21.85
N VAL A 445 20.47 -20.55 -23.00
CA VAL A 445 21.89 -20.21 -23.05
C VAL A 445 22.04 -18.71 -22.77
N PRO A 446 22.98 -18.29 -21.90
CA PRO A 446 23.29 -16.88 -21.72
C PRO A 446 23.73 -16.28 -23.06
N LEU A 447 23.09 -15.18 -23.44
CA LEU A 447 23.55 -14.40 -24.59
C LEU A 447 24.96 -13.88 -24.29
N ARG A 448 25.86 -13.89 -25.28
CA ARG A 448 27.12 -13.15 -25.18
C ARG A 448 26.78 -11.68 -25.00
N GLY A 449 26.70 -11.24 -23.75
CA GLY A 449 26.61 -9.83 -23.43
C GLY A 449 27.88 -9.18 -23.95
N ALA A 450 27.75 -8.10 -24.71
CA ALA A 450 28.87 -7.18 -24.89
C ALA A 450 29.44 -6.90 -23.48
N PRO A 451 30.78 -6.93 -23.29
CA PRO A 451 31.36 -6.67 -21.99
C PRO A 451 30.81 -5.34 -21.46
N PRO A 452 30.52 -5.23 -20.15
CA PRO A 452 30.05 -3.97 -19.58
C PRO A 452 31.02 -2.87 -20.00
N PRO A 453 30.54 -1.69 -20.46
CA PRO A 453 31.44 -0.59 -20.81
C PRO A 453 32.32 -0.33 -19.59
N LYS A 454 33.63 -0.50 -19.75
CA LYS A 454 34.60 -0.22 -18.69
C LYS A 454 34.28 1.17 -18.17
N HIS A 455 33.87 1.24 -16.91
CA HIS A 455 33.52 2.49 -16.26
C HIS A 455 34.81 3.33 -16.20
N LYS A 456 35.02 4.21 -17.19
CA LYS A 456 36.07 5.22 -17.07
C LYS A 456 35.67 6.06 -15.86
N PRO A 457 36.53 6.19 -14.83
CA PRO A 457 36.22 7.06 -13.70
C PRO A 457 35.95 8.45 -14.26
N LYS A 458 34.77 9.01 -13.95
CA LYS A 458 34.45 10.40 -14.31
C LYS A 458 35.55 11.29 -13.72
N PRO A 459 36.15 12.21 -14.50
CA PRO A 459 37.13 13.13 -13.95
C PRO A 459 36.44 13.91 -12.83
N ARG A 460 37.02 13.85 -11.62
CA ARG A 460 36.60 14.66 -10.48
C ARG A 460 36.62 16.12 -10.92
N HIS A 461 35.46 16.75 -11.00
CA HIS A 461 35.38 18.21 -11.10
C HIS A 461 36.07 18.78 -9.85
N LYS A 462 37.25 19.38 -10.02
CA LYS A 462 37.87 20.20 -8.98
C LYS A 462 36.86 21.29 -8.61
N ARG A 463 36.35 21.24 -7.37
CA ARG A 463 35.63 22.34 -6.75
C ARG A 463 36.53 23.57 -6.85
N ARG A 464 36.03 24.60 -7.55
CA ARG A 464 36.69 25.89 -7.66
C ARG A 464 36.36 26.64 -6.37
N ASP A 465 37.31 26.69 -5.43
CA ASP A 465 37.19 27.47 -4.20
C ASP A 465 36.99 28.95 -4.56
N ASN A 466 35.77 29.44 -4.38
CA ASN A 466 35.46 30.86 -4.55
C ASN A 466 35.62 31.54 -3.19
N LYS A 467 36.87 31.82 -2.80
CA LYS A 467 37.21 32.73 -1.70
C LYS A 467 36.79 34.15 -2.10
N ARG A 468 35.55 34.55 -1.82
CA ARG A 468 35.17 35.97 -1.83
C ARG A 468 35.59 36.60 -0.50
N ARG A 469 36.46 37.59 -0.65
CA ARG A 469 37.11 38.43 0.35
C ARG A 469 36.09 39.13 1.26
N ARG A 470 36.36 39.13 2.57
CA ARG A 470 35.78 40.09 3.52
C ARG A 470 36.24 41.51 3.15
N PRO A 471 35.39 42.54 3.19
CA PRO A 471 35.86 43.91 3.12
C PRO A 471 36.54 44.28 4.45
N ARG A 472 37.70 44.92 4.36
CA ARG A 472 38.32 45.67 5.44
C ARG A 472 37.87 47.13 5.29
N THR A 473 37.64 47.75 6.45
CA THR A 473 37.32 49.16 6.75
C THR A 473 35.99 49.68 6.24
#